data_AF-A0A2H3ABT1-F1
#
_entry.id   AF-A0A2H3ABT1-F1
#
_cell.length_a   1.000
_cell.length_b   1.000
_cell.length_c   1.000
_cell.angle_alpha   90.00
_cell.angle_beta   90.00
_cell.angle_gamma   90.00
#
_symmetry.space_group_name_H-M   'P 1'
#
loop_
_entity.id
_entity.type
_entity.pdbx_description
1 polymer ?
#
loop_
_entity_poly.entity_id
_entity_poly.type
_entity_poly.pdbx_seq_one_letter_code
_entity_poly.pdbx_strand_id
1 'polypeptide(L)'
;MASNAPDPPPPSADQESAAQDGLHSTVLDVDDEFSEFCNKVSAWNSVLMKMNNIMLPGFSKLHTARVGRSVAPGLRVEVQTAWGPRIPSTLIIRLQVRNGDDIQDFAILTLPMGQTKKPMDAECFRTNEKTDIMKIFPDPLGDPAGASCSRFLNQDLLHFRGMDISKPAWTLIFNTAFDVVRLETVIDVRKVAVSYPNRFWDRLGSQPAGLRFIAERLRSAFDKRTIDEQVSFQFLFPHVQGWERDWYVFLNDKRKINPGILDLQALCNNRIEDLDYSKTLIGHQWLDEEFAWKQLMACNCSKMYFQARMLPFPGSEWIPTTSDMAEYGMNGTRRPTAYLMIVNLAYVREFLPEIGTECTVYIRELAQHGYTMPRPPLADIEVRRLASRFQRTLVRAEAWAIRRFWDRGRTRMNEEEVKQIFIEIAAVDVSLFLPMPSADDPHNTAALQAAKSLRKREGEDNDDHYRRIIPWVREALRVAPKTRYNEPYTGIRLSLPPGVSADVALFSVDVPRQRDWPRGLKKPPMVIDVPDIPPVTNLQGFLDTAFADSRDVLRAEIRYSVKEDWLAKKSEAIPVMNHIDINTKETAWWISMVKSSELAKD
;
A
#
# COMPACT_ATOMS: atom_id res chain seq x y z
N MET A 1 10.23 -69.46 -34.01
CA MET A 1 9.87 -68.02 -33.94
C MET A 1 9.69 -67.64 -32.49
N ALA A 2 10.73 -67.09 -31.88
CA ALA A 2 10.71 -66.47 -30.57
C ALA A 2 11.87 -65.48 -30.52
N SER A 3 11.58 -64.29 -29.98
CA SER A 3 12.34 -63.06 -30.01
C SER A 3 13.49 -63.09 -28.99
N ASN A 4 14.70 -62.73 -29.44
CA ASN A 4 15.86 -62.45 -28.60
C ASN A 4 15.97 -60.94 -28.37
N ALA A 5 16.01 -60.53 -27.10
CA ALA A 5 16.43 -59.20 -26.66
C ALA A 5 17.97 -59.21 -26.42
N PRO A 6 18.69 -58.10 -26.67
CA PRO A 6 20.12 -58.01 -26.40
C PRO A 6 20.43 -57.39 -25.03
N ASP A 7 21.47 -57.91 -24.40
CA ASP A 7 22.08 -57.43 -23.14
C ASP A 7 22.77 -56.06 -23.28
N PRO A 8 22.85 -55.27 -22.20
CA PRO A 8 23.62 -54.02 -22.16
C PRO A 8 25.12 -54.27 -21.86
N PRO A 9 26.02 -53.36 -22.30
CA PRO A 9 27.46 -53.50 -22.14
C PRO A 9 27.99 -53.09 -20.74
N PRO A 10 29.19 -53.55 -20.34
CA PRO A 10 29.79 -53.33 -19.03
C PRO A 10 30.48 -51.96 -18.88
N PRO A 11 30.81 -51.53 -17.64
CA PRO A 11 31.39 -50.22 -17.36
C PRO A 11 32.90 -50.20 -17.62
N SER A 12 33.36 -49.12 -18.24
CA SER A 12 34.79 -48.80 -18.43
C SER A 12 35.35 -48.06 -17.22
N ALA A 13 36.45 -48.57 -16.68
CA ALA A 13 37.27 -47.97 -15.65
C ALA A 13 38.34 -47.02 -16.24
N ASP A 14 38.92 -46.24 -15.33
CA ASP A 14 40.24 -45.60 -15.35
C ASP A 14 40.40 -44.23 -16.02
N GLN A 15 40.59 -43.22 -15.16
CA GLN A 15 41.79 -42.38 -15.23
C GLN A 15 42.09 -41.71 -13.87
N GLU A 16 43.27 -42.04 -13.34
CA GLU A 16 43.91 -41.50 -12.14
C GLU A 16 44.73 -40.22 -12.42
N SER A 17 44.97 -39.48 -11.32
CA SER A 17 46.01 -38.47 -11.07
C SER A 17 45.69 -37.03 -11.54
N ALA A 18 46.05 -35.96 -10.83
CA ALA A 18 46.99 -35.79 -9.73
C ALA A 18 46.59 -34.59 -8.85
N ALA A 19 47.08 -34.61 -7.61
CA ALA A 19 46.91 -33.60 -6.58
C ALA A 19 47.44 -32.21 -6.97
N GLN A 20 46.68 -31.17 -6.60
CA GLN A 20 47.24 -29.89 -6.18
C GLN A 20 46.46 -29.38 -4.97
N ASP A 21 47.16 -29.36 -3.84
CA ASP A 21 46.81 -28.64 -2.62
C ASP A 21 46.62 -27.15 -2.94
N GLY A 22 45.40 -26.68 -2.77
CA GLY A 22 45.03 -25.27 -2.76
C GLY A 22 44.11 -25.01 -1.59
N LEU A 23 44.70 -24.71 -0.43
CA LEU A 23 43.98 -24.13 0.71
C LEU A 23 43.39 -22.77 0.26
N HIS A 24 42.16 -22.78 -0.25
CA HIS A 24 41.34 -21.59 -0.31
C HIS A 24 40.82 -21.31 1.10
N SER A 25 41.63 -20.59 1.87
CA SER A 25 41.16 -19.83 3.02
C SER A 25 40.11 -18.84 2.48
N THR A 26 38.84 -19.19 2.66
CA THR A 26 37.72 -18.27 2.48
C THR A 26 37.78 -17.30 3.66
N VAL A 27 38.64 -16.30 3.54
CA VAL A 27 38.54 -15.08 4.35
C VAL A 27 37.22 -14.46 3.92
N LEU A 28 36.17 -14.74 4.70
CA LEU A 28 34.96 -13.94 4.66
C LEU A 28 35.41 -12.53 5.06
N ASP A 29 35.36 -11.60 4.11
CA ASP A 29 35.52 -10.18 4.36
C ASP A 29 34.52 -9.77 5.46
N VAL A 30 35.03 -9.59 6.68
CA VAL A 30 34.26 -9.14 7.85
C VAL A 30 33.88 -7.65 7.71
N ASP A 31 34.44 -6.95 6.72
CA ASP A 31 34.21 -5.52 6.52
C ASP A 31 32.93 -5.19 5.72
N ASP A 32 32.21 -6.20 5.18
CA ASP A 32 30.90 -6.00 4.54
C ASP A 32 29.71 -6.16 5.53
N GLU A 33 29.96 -6.60 6.77
CA GLU A 33 28.93 -6.89 7.78
C GLU A 33 28.40 -5.66 8.55
N PHE A 34 29.01 -4.49 8.34
CA PHE A 34 28.58 -3.22 8.96
C PHE A 34 27.84 -2.28 8.02
N SER A 35 27.60 -2.67 6.77
CA SER A 35 26.75 -1.92 5.85
C SER A 35 25.27 -1.99 6.30
N GLU A 36 24.78 -0.84 6.75
CA GLU A 36 23.38 -0.49 6.97
C GLU A 36 22.58 -1.34 7.98
N PHE A 37 22.66 -0.95 9.25
CA PHE A 37 21.53 -1.12 10.16
C PHE A 37 20.35 -0.27 9.67
N CYS A 38 19.64 -0.67 8.61
CA CYS A 38 18.36 -0.05 8.27
C CYS A 38 17.32 -0.40 9.35
N ASN A 39 16.35 0.48 9.58
CA ASN A 39 15.13 0.12 10.32
C ASN A 39 14.44 -1.04 9.58
N LYS A 40 14.28 -2.18 10.24
CA LYS A 40 13.63 -3.37 9.71
C LYS A 40 12.41 -3.69 10.56
N VAL A 41 11.32 -3.98 9.86
CA VAL A 41 10.09 -4.49 10.44
C VAL A 41 9.77 -5.77 9.66
N SER A 42 9.67 -6.90 10.37
CA SER A 42 9.37 -8.18 9.72
C SER A 42 7.94 -8.20 9.17
N ALA A 43 7.64 -9.20 8.33
CA ALA A 43 6.26 -9.56 8.08
C ALA A 43 5.59 -10.09 9.37
N TRP A 44 4.26 -10.07 9.39
CA TRP A 44 3.48 -10.73 10.45
C TRP A 44 3.60 -12.26 10.31
N ASN A 45 3.99 -12.90 11.40
CA ASN A 45 4.14 -14.35 11.49
C ASN A 45 3.06 -14.91 12.42
N SER A 46 2.25 -15.85 11.92
CA SER A 46 1.25 -16.53 12.76
C SER A 46 1.90 -17.63 13.60
N VAL A 47 1.68 -17.60 14.91
CA VAL A 47 2.33 -18.48 15.89
C VAL A 47 1.32 -19.02 16.88
N LEU A 48 1.66 -20.13 17.55
CA LEU A 48 1.04 -20.46 18.84
C LEU A 48 1.81 -19.77 19.95
N MET A 49 1.11 -19.37 21.00
CA MET A 49 1.69 -18.64 22.12
C MET A 49 1.36 -19.34 23.44
N LYS A 50 2.39 -19.49 24.28
CA LYS A 50 2.24 -19.86 25.68
C LYS A 50 2.64 -18.69 26.56
N MET A 51 1.99 -18.61 27.71
CA MET A 51 2.32 -17.68 28.76
C MET A 51 2.50 -18.47 30.05
N ASN A 52 3.67 -18.33 30.69
CA ASN A 52 4.06 -19.10 31.87
C ASN A 52 3.91 -20.62 31.66
N ASN A 53 4.42 -21.13 30.53
CA ASN A 53 4.31 -22.52 30.08
C ASN A 53 2.89 -23.03 29.79
N ILE A 54 1.85 -22.19 29.91
CA ILE A 54 0.46 -22.56 29.65
C ILE A 54 0.06 -22.03 28.27
N MET A 55 -0.46 -22.92 27.42
CA MET A 55 -1.02 -22.52 26.12
C MET A 55 -2.18 -21.56 26.32
N LEU A 56 -2.20 -20.45 25.58
CA LEU A 56 -3.31 -19.50 25.68
C LEU A 56 -4.65 -20.19 25.34
N PRO A 57 -5.72 -19.91 26.09
CA PRO A 57 -7.03 -20.48 25.79
C PRO A 57 -7.56 -19.89 24.48
N GLY A 58 -8.23 -20.71 23.68
CA GLY A 58 -8.93 -20.23 22.49
C GLY A 58 -8.38 -20.72 21.16
N PHE A 59 -7.22 -21.38 21.13
CA PHE A 59 -6.74 -22.00 19.89
C PHE A 59 -7.63 -23.18 19.51
N SER A 60 -8.09 -23.22 18.27
CA SER A 60 -8.79 -24.40 17.74
C SER A 60 -7.80 -25.54 17.52
N LYS A 61 -8.31 -26.77 17.61
CA LYS A 61 -7.51 -27.99 17.43
C LYS A 61 -6.75 -28.01 16.12
N LEU A 62 -7.40 -27.62 15.02
CA LEU A 62 -6.78 -27.56 13.69
C LEU A 62 -5.68 -26.49 13.62
N HIS A 63 -5.83 -25.38 14.33
CA HIS A 63 -4.82 -24.33 14.42
C HIS A 63 -3.61 -24.75 15.24
N THR A 64 -3.83 -25.42 16.37
CA THR A 64 -2.76 -26.09 17.11
C THR A 64 -2.07 -27.15 16.25
N ALA A 65 -2.84 -27.97 15.53
CA ALA A 65 -2.33 -29.04 14.68
C ALA A 65 -1.51 -28.52 13.48
N ARG A 66 -1.70 -27.28 13.04
CA ARG A 66 -0.86 -26.62 12.02
C ARG A 66 0.16 -25.65 12.62
N VAL A 67 0.40 -25.74 13.93
CA VAL A 67 1.35 -24.91 14.68
C VAL A 67 1.16 -23.41 14.39
N GLY A 68 -0.09 -22.95 14.35
CA GLY A 68 -0.42 -21.55 14.13
C GLY A 68 -0.75 -21.16 12.68
N ARG A 69 -0.64 -22.05 11.69
CA ARG A 69 -0.86 -21.71 10.26
C ARG A 69 -2.27 -21.98 9.70
N SER A 70 -3.20 -22.39 10.55
CA SER A 70 -4.56 -22.74 10.12
C SER A 70 -5.43 -21.51 9.95
N VAL A 71 -6.40 -21.61 9.04
CA VAL A 71 -7.50 -20.67 8.86
C VAL A 71 -8.71 -20.91 9.79
N ALA A 72 -8.61 -21.83 10.75
CA ALA A 72 -9.67 -22.19 11.68
C ALA A 72 -10.10 -21.03 12.60
N PRO A 73 -11.35 -21.07 13.12
CA PRO A 73 -11.86 -20.07 14.06
C PRO A 73 -11.16 -20.17 15.42
N GLY A 74 -11.36 -19.15 16.26
CA GLY A 74 -10.79 -19.04 17.60
C GLY A 74 -9.69 -17.99 17.71
N LEU A 75 -8.81 -18.16 18.69
CA LEU A 75 -7.65 -17.31 18.94
C LEU A 75 -6.64 -17.46 17.81
N ARG A 76 -6.07 -16.32 17.42
CA ARG A 76 -4.85 -16.23 16.63
C ARG A 76 -3.87 -15.32 17.30
N VAL A 77 -2.60 -15.65 17.13
CA VAL A 77 -1.50 -14.81 17.58
C VAL A 77 -0.60 -14.57 16.40
N GLU A 78 -0.47 -13.30 16.03
CA GLU A 78 0.50 -12.87 15.04
C GLU A 78 1.60 -12.07 15.73
N VAL A 79 2.84 -12.28 15.30
CA VAL A 79 4.00 -11.59 15.84
C VAL A 79 4.75 -10.87 14.74
N GLN A 80 5.24 -9.69 15.07
CA GLN A 80 6.07 -8.87 14.20
C GLN A 80 7.25 -8.36 15.00
N THR A 81 8.43 -8.51 14.44
CA THR A 81 9.67 -8.04 15.03
C THR A 81 10.01 -6.69 14.39
N ALA A 82 10.42 -5.73 15.22
CA ALA A 82 10.80 -4.40 14.77
C ALA A 82 12.12 -4.01 15.44
N TRP A 83 13.11 -3.65 14.64
CA TRP A 83 14.44 -3.29 15.14
C TRP A 83 15.17 -2.40 14.15
N GLY A 84 16.15 -1.67 14.64
CA GLY A 84 16.98 -0.79 13.83
C GLY A 84 17.69 0.22 14.71
N PRO A 85 18.46 1.14 14.12
CA PRO A 85 19.17 2.19 14.84
C PRO A 85 18.22 3.20 15.47
N ARG A 86 16.93 3.23 15.09
CA ARG A 86 15.93 4.16 15.66
C ARG A 86 14.69 3.50 16.23
N ILE A 87 14.53 2.20 16.01
CA ILE A 87 13.43 1.44 16.59
C ILE A 87 14.05 0.57 17.68
N PRO A 88 13.65 0.73 18.95
CA PRO A 88 14.11 -0.18 19.99
C PRO A 88 13.73 -1.59 19.55
N SER A 89 14.65 -2.54 19.72
CA SER A 89 14.40 -3.96 19.47
C SER A 89 13.12 -4.37 20.19
N THR A 90 12.03 -4.56 19.44
CA THR A 90 10.67 -4.67 19.96
C THR A 90 9.96 -5.83 19.28
N LEU A 91 9.26 -6.63 20.09
CA LEU A 91 8.36 -7.68 19.61
C LEU A 91 6.93 -7.21 19.79
N ILE A 92 6.20 -7.09 18.69
CA ILE A 92 4.78 -6.70 18.68
C ILE A 92 3.96 -7.97 18.48
N ILE A 93 2.98 -8.19 19.35
CA ILE A 93 2.11 -9.37 19.36
C ILE A 93 0.67 -8.90 19.19
N ARG A 94 -0.01 -9.36 18.14
CA ARG A 94 -1.44 -9.17 17.95
C ARG A 94 -2.18 -10.40 18.41
N LEU A 95 -3.05 -10.23 19.40
CA LEU A 95 -4.02 -11.23 19.79
C LEU A 95 -5.32 -10.93 19.04
N GLN A 96 -5.71 -11.87 18.19
CA GLN A 96 -6.87 -11.73 17.33
C GLN A 96 -7.85 -12.86 17.59
N VAL A 97 -9.11 -12.58 17.32
CA VAL A 97 -10.17 -13.58 17.29
C VAL A 97 -10.66 -13.70 15.86
N ARG A 98 -10.78 -14.94 15.38
CA ARG A 98 -11.42 -15.24 14.09
C ARG A 98 -12.78 -15.90 14.29
N ASN A 99 -13.80 -15.33 13.64
CA ASN A 99 -15.13 -15.89 13.52
C ASN A 99 -15.51 -16.01 12.03
N GLY A 100 -15.43 -17.22 11.47
CA GLY A 100 -15.60 -17.42 10.03
C GLY A 100 -14.51 -16.70 9.21
N ASP A 101 -14.92 -15.72 8.41
CA ASP A 101 -14.01 -14.91 7.58
C ASP A 101 -13.62 -13.59 8.25
N ASP A 102 -14.24 -13.25 9.38
CA ASP A 102 -13.97 -12.02 10.12
C ASP A 102 -12.83 -12.24 11.13
N ILE A 103 -11.84 -11.34 11.12
CA ILE A 103 -10.67 -11.35 12.02
C ILE A 103 -10.63 -10.00 12.72
N GLN A 104 -10.63 -10.01 14.05
CA GLN A 104 -10.63 -8.80 14.85
C GLN A 104 -9.51 -8.84 15.89
N ASP A 105 -8.71 -7.76 15.94
CA ASP A 105 -7.73 -7.54 16.99
C ASP A 105 -8.44 -7.16 18.30
N PHE A 106 -8.20 -7.90 19.37
CA PHE A 106 -8.74 -7.55 20.69
C PHE A 106 -7.66 -7.10 21.67
N ALA A 107 -6.40 -7.46 21.45
CA ALA A 107 -5.29 -6.94 22.23
C ALA A 107 -4.01 -6.89 21.40
N ILE A 108 -3.18 -5.88 21.66
CA ILE A 108 -1.85 -5.73 21.07
C ILE A 108 -0.87 -5.60 22.21
N LEU A 109 0.12 -6.49 22.27
CA LEU A 109 1.21 -6.44 23.24
C LEU A 109 2.47 -5.92 22.55
N THR A 110 3.22 -5.10 23.26
CA THR A 110 4.51 -4.60 22.80
C THR A 110 5.55 -4.92 23.86
N LEU A 111 6.50 -5.79 23.50
CA LEU A 111 7.55 -6.28 24.38
C LEU A 111 8.87 -5.57 24.00
N PRO A 112 9.43 -4.71 24.86
CA PRO A 112 10.69 -4.03 24.60
C PRO A 112 11.86 -4.99 24.78
N MET A 113 12.09 -5.84 23.78
CA MET A 113 13.13 -6.88 23.79
C MET A 113 14.54 -6.34 24.04
N GLY A 114 14.83 -5.11 23.62
CA GLY A 114 16.10 -4.42 23.91
C GLY A 114 16.35 -4.16 25.41
N GLN A 115 15.30 -4.23 26.25
CA GLN A 115 15.39 -4.03 27.70
C GLN A 115 15.33 -5.35 28.50
N THR A 116 15.31 -6.50 27.81
CA THR A 116 15.32 -7.81 28.45
C THR A 116 16.73 -8.18 28.88
N LYS A 117 16.88 -8.79 30.06
CA LYS A 117 18.20 -9.11 30.64
C LYS A 117 18.92 -10.26 29.94
N LYS A 118 18.19 -11.16 29.29
CA LYS A 118 18.70 -12.39 28.68
C LYS A 118 18.19 -12.54 27.25
N PRO A 119 19.00 -13.07 26.31
CA PRO A 119 18.60 -13.34 24.94
C PRO A 119 17.34 -14.20 24.89
N MET A 120 16.59 -14.05 23.81
CA MET A 120 15.50 -14.98 23.55
C MET A 120 16.14 -16.34 23.23
N ASP A 121 15.72 -17.37 23.97
CA ASP A 121 16.19 -18.72 23.76
C ASP A 121 15.46 -19.30 22.55
N ALA A 122 16.22 -19.93 21.64
CA ALA A 122 15.66 -20.59 20.47
C ALA A 122 16.00 -22.08 20.48
N GLU A 123 14.98 -22.92 20.31
CA GLU A 123 15.13 -24.36 20.14
C GLU A 123 14.38 -24.77 18.86
N CYS A 124 15.08 -25.45 17.94
CA CYS A 124 14.44 -26.17 16.85
C CYS A 124 14.41 -27.65 17.21
N PHE A 125 13.25 -28.29 17.11
CA PHE A 125 13.13 -29.71 17.43
C PHE A 125 12.21 -30.41 16.42
N ARG A 126 12.55 -31.67 16.15
CA ARG A 126 11.72 -32.59 15.39
C ARG A 126 10.55 -33.05 16.22
N THR A 127 9.36 -32.94 15.65
CA THR A 127 8.11 -33.23 16.37
C THR A 127 8.03 -34.70 16.79
N ASN A 128 8.47 -35.64 15.96
CA ASN A 128 8.44 -37.08 16.21
C ASN A 128 9.51 -37.60 17.19
N GLU A 129 10.55 -36.80 17.48
CA GLU A 129 11.64 -37.17 18.39
C GLU A 129 11.42 -36.61 19.82
N LYS A 130 10.49 -35.67 19.98
CA LYS A 130 10.26 -34.93 21.23
C LYS A 130 9.28 -35.68 22.15
N THR A 131 9.78 -36.26 23.24
CA THR A 131 8.99 -37.11 24.15
C THR A 131 7.90 -36.35 24.92
N ASP A 132 8.04 -35.04 25.09
CA ASP A 132 7.10 -34.16 25.77
C ASP A 132 6.18 -33.39 24.80
N ILE A 133 6.06 -33.82 23.54
CA ILE A 133 5.21 -33.17 22.53
C ILE A 133 3.77 -32.96 23.00
N MET A 134 3.22 -33.90 23.78
CA MET A 134 1.88 -33.79 24.36
C MET A 134 1.74 -32.62 25.35
N LYS A 135 2.82 -32.28 26.07
CA LYS A 135 2.86 -31.12 26.98
C LYS A 135 3.09 -29.82 26.20
N ILE A 136 3.83 -29.90 25.08
CA ILE A 136 4.05 -28.75 24.20
C ILE A 136 2.74 -28.36 23.51
N PHE A 137 1.99 -29.33 23.01
CA PHE A 137 0.74 -29.15 22.28
C PHE A 137 -0.41 -29.90 22.95
N PRO A 138 -0.89 -29.40 24.11
CA PRO A 138 -2.05 -29.99 24.77
C PRO A 138 -3.28 -29.85 23.87
N ASP A 139 -4.19 -30.81 23.96
CA ASP A 139 -5.49 -30.65 23.31
C ASP A 139 -6.23 -29.45 23.92
N PRO A 140 -6.84 -28.59 23.08
CA PRO A 140 -7.60 -27.47 23.58
C PRO A 140 -8.79 -27.96 24.41
N LEU A 141 -9.08 -27.27 25.51
CA LEU A 141 -10.22 -27.54 26.38
C LEU A 141 -11.52 -27.10 25.69
N GLY A 142 -11.97 -27.90 24.70
CA GLY A 142 -13.17 -27.65 23.90
C GLY A 142 -12.89 -26.89 22.60
N ASP A 143 -13.88 -26.91 21.69
CA ASP A 143 -13.86 -26.08 20.49
C ASP A 143 -14.21 -24.63 20.88
N PRO A 144 -13.29 -23.67 20.72
CA PRO A 144 -13.41 -22.34 21.28
C PRO A 144 -14.62 -21.50 20.84
N ALA A 145 -15.44 -21.96 19.90
CA ALA A 145 -16.74 -21.35 19.66
C ALA A 145 -17.62 -22.26 18.80
N GLY A 146 -18.94 -22.16 19.00
CA GLY A 146 -19.92 -22.34 17.92
C GLY A 146 -19.76 -21.26 16.83
N ALA A 147 -18.52 -21.03 16.39
CA ALA A 147 -18.14 -20.09 15.35
C ALA A 147 -18.65 -20.61 14.02
N SER A 148 -19.14 -19.69 13.21
CA SER A 148 -19.66 -19.98 11.89
C SER A 148 -18.60 -20.67 11.03
N CYS A 149 -19.01 -21.61 10.18
CA CYS A 149 -18.12 -22.21 9.19
C CYS A 149 -17.41 -21.12 8.38
N SER A 150 -16.09 -21.04 8.50
CA SER A 150 -15.24 -20.23 7.62
C SER A 150 -15.39 -20.75 6.19
N ARG A 151 -15.45 -19.86 5.19
CA ARG A 151 -15.42 -20.29 3.78
C ARG A 151 -14.13 -21.02 3.44
N PHE A 152 -13.08 -20.75 4.21
CA PHE A 152 -11.77 -21.38 4.09
C PHE A 152 -11.63 -22.67 4.90
N LEU A 153 -12.68 -23.13 5.61
CA LEU A 153 -12.65 -24.38 6.36
C LEU A 153 -12.21 -25.55 5.48
N ASN A 154 -12.69 -25.59 4.24
CA ASN A 154 -12.30 -26.62 3.28
C ASN A 154 -10.79 -26.63 2.98
N GLN A 155 -10.13 -25.46 2.96
CA GLN A 155 -8.67 -25.40 2.73
C GLN A 155 -7.89 -26.01 3.89
N ASP A 156 -8.32 -25.77 5.13
CA ASP A 156 -7.71 -26.42 6.29
C ASP A 156 -8.00 -27.92 6.30
N LEU A 157 -9.23 -28.34 6.03
CA LEU A 157 -9.59 -29.75 6.00
C LEU A 157 -8.84 -30.52 4.91
N LEU A 158 -8.49 -29.87 3.80
CA LEU A 158 -7.65 -30.47 2.76
C LEU A 158 -6.24 -30.83 3.28
N HIS A 159 -5.67 -30.05 4.21
CA HIS A 159 -4.38 -30.39 4.84
C HIS A 159 -4.46 -31.66 5.70
N PHE A 160 -5.65 -31.99 6.20
CA PHE A 160 -5.89 -33.19 7.02
C PHE A 160 -6.57 -34.31 6.23
N ARG A 161 -6.60 -34.23 4.90
CA ARG A 161 -7.23 -35.26 4.07
C ARG A 161 -6.54 -36.60 4.26
N GLY A 162 -7.31 -37.61 4.64
CA GLY A 162 -6.78 -38.95 4.94
C GLY A 162 -6.22 -39.10 6.36
N MET A 163 -6.28 -38.05 7.18
CA MET A 163 -5.96 -38.10 8.60
C MET A 163 -7.25 -38.22 9.42
N ASP A 164 -7.16 -38.96 10.52
CA ASP A 164 -8.24 -39.02 11.51
C ASP A 164 -8.20 -37.77 12.40
N ILE A 165 -8.97 -36.74 12.02
CA ILE A 165 -9.06 -35.46 12.75
C ILE A 165 -9.64 -35.61 14.17
N SER A 166 -10.18 -36.77 14.52
CA SER A 166 -10.60 -37.05 15.90
C SER A 166 -9.40 -37.25 16.84
N LYS A 167 -8.23 -37.65 16.30
CA LYS A 167 -7.01 -37.84 17.09
C LYS A 167 -6.50 -36.56 17.73
N PRO A 168 -5.80 -36.62 18.87
CA PRO A 168 -5.23 -35.45 19.54
C PRO A 168 -4.41 -34.55 18.60
N ALA A 169 -4.39 -33.24 18.88
CA ALA A 169 -3.69 -32.24 18.07
C ALA A 169 -2.21 -32.60 17.88
N TRP A 170 -1.52 -33.05 18.94
CA TRP A 170 -0.11 -33.45 18.87
C TRP A 170 0.14 -34.60 17.89
N THR A 171 -0.80 -35.53 17.69
CA THR A 171 -0.68 -36.60 16.69
C THR A 171 -0.81 -36.07 15.27
N LEU A 172 -1.65 -35.05 15.08
CA LEU A 172 -1.84 -34.39 13.78
C LEU A 172 -0.60 -33.56 13.40
N ILE A 173 0.07 -32.95 14.39
CA ILE A 173 1.29 -32.13 14.17
C ILE A 173 2.40 -32.91 13.46
N PHE A 174 2.58 -34.19 13.79
CA PHE A 174 3.58 -35.06 13.15
C PHE A 174 3.44 -35.13 11.62
N ASN A 175 2.23 -34.88 11.12
CA ASN A 175 1.94 -34.93 9.69
C ASN A 175 1.93 -33.55 9.02
N THR A 176 1.96 -32.46 9.80
CA THR A 176 1.84 -31.08 9.28
C THR A 176 3.11 -30.26 9.42
N ALA A 177 3.96 -30.56 10.41
CA ALA A 177 5.23 -29.88 10.63
C ALA A 177 6.29 -30.89 11.09
N PHE A 178 7.34 -31.06 10.28
CA PHE A 178 8.44 -31.96 10.63
C PHE A 178 9.27 -31.37 11.78
N ASP A 179 9.66 -30.10 11.63
CA ASP A 179 10.41 -29.32 12.61
C ASP A 179 9.58 -28.15 13.12
N VAL A 180 9.69 -27.88 14.42
CA VAL A 180 9.08 -26.72 15.08
C VAL A 180 10.17 -25.88 15.72
N VAL A 181 10.04 -24.56 15.55
CA VAL A 181 10.84 -23.57 16.27
C VAL A 181 10.08 -23.14 17.51
N ARG A 182 10.74 -23.22 18.67
CA ARG A 182 10.31 -22.64 19.94
C ARG A 182 11.20 -21.48 20.29
N LEU A 183 10.60 -20.31 20.46
CA LEU A 183 11.26 -19.12 20.98
C LEU A 183 10.75 -18.81 22.37
N GLU A 184 11.63 -18.58 23.33
CA GLU A 184 11.27 -18.29 24.72
C GLU A 184 11.94 -17.01 25.21
N THR A 185 11.16 -16.17 25.88
CA THR A 185 11.70 -14.98 26.56
C THR A 185 11.00 -14.74 27.88
N VAL A 186 11.75 -14.20 28.84
CA VAL A 186 11.23 -13.79 30.16
C VAL A 186 11.33 -12.28 30.27
N ILE A 187 10.19 -11.64 30.55
CA ILE A 187 10.10 -10.18 30.66
C ILE A 187 9.33 -9.79 31.92
N ASP A 188 9.73 -8.68 32.50
CA ASP A 188 9.01 -8.03 33.59
C ASP A 188 7.65 -7.50 33.09
N VAL A 189 6.56 -7.83 33.78
CA VAL A 189 5.20 -7.38 33.44
C VAL A 189 5.14 -5.87 33.24
N ARG A 190 5.87 -5.08 34.04
CA ARG A 190 5.89 -3.60 33.96
C ARG A 190 6.29 -3.08 32.58
N LYS A 191 7.12 -3.86 31.89
CA LYS A 191 7.69 -3.48 30.61
C LYS A 191 6.80 -3.87 29.44
N VAL A 192 5.81 -4.73 29.67
CA VAL A 192 4.87 -5.15 28.62
C VAL A 192 3.79 -4.09 28.48
N ALA A 193 3.81 -3.36 27.37
CA ALA A 193 2.71 -2.46 27.03
C ALA A 193 1.58 -3.27 26.41
N VAL A 194 0.35 -3.08 26.90
CA VAL A 194 -0.85 -3.74 26.38
C VAL A 194 -1.85 -2.68 25.92
N SER A 195 -2.29 -2.79 24.68
CA SER A 195 -3.31 -1.93 24.08
C SER A 195 -4.56 -2.75 23.73
N TYR A 196 -5.73 -2.19 24.02
CA TYR A 196 -7.03 -2.81 23.79
C TYR A 196 -7.82 -1.99 22.76
N PRO A 197 -7.90 -2.42 21.48
CA PRO A 197 -8.60 -1.66 20.46
C PRO A 197 -10.09 -1.46 20.76
N ASN A 198 -10.53 -0.20 20.92
CA ASN A 198 -11.91 0.13 21.28
C ASN A 198 -12.95 -0.54 20.38
N ARG A 199 -12.69 -0.61 19.06
CA ARG A 199 -13.61 -1.21 18.08
C ARG A 199 -14.05 -2.64 18.45
N PHE A 200 -13.17 -3.46 19.00
CA PHE A 200 -13.50 -4.81 19.44
C PHE A 200 -14.26 -4.79 20.77
N TRP A 201 -13.73 -4.05 21.76
CA TRP A 201 -14.27 -4.05 23.12
C TRP A 201 -15.64 -3.38 23.24
N ASP A 202 -15.91 -2.33 22.46
CA ASP A 202 -17.23 -1.69 22.38
C ASP A 202 -18.30 -2.65 21.84
N ARG A 203 -17.86 -3.61 21.00
CA ARG A 203 -18.72 -4.64 20.40
C ARG A 203 -18.65 -5.98 21.12
N LEU A 204 -17.93 -6.08 22.23
CA LEU A 204 -17.70 -7.35 22.93
C LEU A 204 -19.01 -8.07 23.22
N GLY A 205 -20.05 -7.36 23.68
CA GLY A 205 -21.37 -7.93 23.97
C GLY A 205 -22.05 -8.60 22.78
N SER A 206 -21.71 -8.23 21.55
CA SER A 206 -22.22 -8.84 20.31
C SER A 206 -21.43 -10.06 19.83
N GLN A 207 -20.27 -10.33 20.44
CA GLN A 207 -19.41 -11.45 20.06
C GLN A 207 -19.95 -12.79 20.61
N PRO A 208 -19.71 -13.92 19.92
CA PRO A 208 -20.06 -15.25 20.42
C PRO A 208 -19.50 -15.50 21.82
N ALA A 209 -20.25 -16.24 22.65
CA ALA A 209 -19.88 -16.45 24.06
C ALA A 209 -18.48 -17.03 24.25
N GLY A 210 -18.06 -17.97 23.40
CA GLY A 210 -16.71 -18.54 23.43
C GLY A 210 -15.62 -17.50 23.15
N LEU A 211 -15.86 -16.56 22.22
CA LEU A 211 -14.93 -15.50 21.89
C LEU A 211 -14.84 -14.44 22.98
N ARG A 212 -15.98 -14.07 23.57
CA ARG A 212 -16.02 -13.19 24.76
C ARG A 212 -15.20 -13.79 25.89
N PHE A 213 -15.41 -15.07 26.18
CA PHE A 213 -14.68 -15.79 27.21
C PHE A 213 -13.16 -15.77 26.97
N ILE A 214 -12.70 -15.98 25.73
CA ILE A 214 -11.28 -15.91 25.36
C ILE A 214 -10.72 -14.51 25.64
N ALA A 215 -11.37 -13.47 25.11
CA ALA A 215 -10.90 -12.09 25.24
C ALA A 215 -10.87 -11.63 26.71
N GLU A 216 -11.95 -11.88 27.47
CA GLU A 216 -12.04 -11.54 28.89
C GLU A 216 -11.02 -12.29 29.74
N ARG A 217 -10.83 -13.59 29.48
CA ARG A 217 -9.85 -14.40 30.20
C ARG A 217 -8.42 -13.95 29.92
N LEU A 218 -8.10 -13.62 28.68
CA LEU A 218 -6.78 -13.12 28.31
C LEU A 218 -6.53 -11.72 28.88
N ARG A 219 -7.50 -10.81 28.77
CA ARG A 219 -7.42 -9.50 29.42
C ARG A 219 -7.21 -9.63 30.92
N SER A 220 -8.01 -10.46 31.60
CA SER A 220 -7.83 -10.73 33.03
C SER A 220 -6.45 -11.32 33.36
N ALA A 221 -5.83 -12.06 32.44
CA ALA A 221 -4.51 -12.66 32.66
C ALA A 221 -3.36 -11.64 32.49
N PHE A 222 -3.61 -10.51 31.81
CA PHE A 222 -2.67 -9.39 31.73
C PHE A 222 -2.93 -8.35 32.83
N ASP A 223 -4.21 -8.03 33.10
CA ASP A 223 -4.62 -6.98 34.04
C ASP A 223 -4.40 -7.37 35.52
N LYS A 224 -4.51 -8.66 35.89
CA LYS A 224 -4.42 -9.10 37.31
C LYS A 224 -2.99 -9.31 37.83
N ARG A 225 -1.97 -9.10 37.01
CA ARG A 225 -0.59 -9.41 37.36
C ARG A 225 -0.03 -8.36 38.31
N THR A 226 0.76 -8.80 39.30
CA THR A 226 1.44 -7.87 40.19
C THR A 226 2.59 -7.21 39.45
N ILE A 227 2.87 -5.98 39.85
CA ILE A 227 3.83 -5.12 39.17
C ILE A 227 5.25 -5.75 39.22
N ASP A 228 5.58 -6.63 40.16
CA ASP A 228 6.91 -7.30 40.25
C ASP A 228 6.99 -8.69 39.61
N GLU A 229 5.93 -9.17 38.96
CA GLU A 229 5.90 -10.51 38.37
C GLU A 229 6.71 -10.55 37.06
N GLN A 230 7.45 -11.64 36.84
CA GLN A 230 8.04 -11.96 35.54
C GLN A 230 7.11 -12.88 34.76
N VAL A 231 6.99 -12.65 33.46
CA VAL A 231 6.22 -13.50 32.54
C VAL A 231 7.16 -14.19 31.57
N SER A 232 7.03 -15.51 31.45
CA SER A 232 7.62 -16.25 30.32
C SER A 232 6.64 -16.27 29.16
N PHE A 233 7.10 -15.81 28.00
CA PHE A 233 6.41 -15.94 26.73
C PHE A 233 7.12 -16.97 25.87
N GLN A 234 6.37 -17.95 25.35
CA GLN A 234 6.89 -18.90 24.37
C GLN A 234 6.10 -18.82 23.08
N PHE A 235 6.81 -18.77 21.96
CA PHE A 235 6.24 -18.75 20.61
C PHE A 235 6.61 -20.05 19.90
N LEU A 236 5.63 -20.70 19.27
CA LEU A 236 5.80 -21.96 18.56
C LEU A 236 5.31 -21.78 17.12
N PHE A 237 6.14 -22.10 16.14
CA PHE A 237 5.78 -22.06 14.71
C PHE A 237 6.54 -23.11 13.90
N PRO A 238 6.04 -23.53 12.72
CA PRO A 238 6.75 -24.47 11.88
C PRO A 238 8.07 -23.88 11.39
N HIS A 239 9.14 -24.67 11.43
CA HIS A 239 10.41 -24.28 10.86
C HIS A 239 10.26 -23.94 9.37
N VAL A 240 10.83 -22.80 8.98
CA VAL A 240 10.96 -22.37 7.58
C VAL A 240 12.39 -21.89 7.40
N GLN A 241 13.02 -22.26 6.31
CA GLN A 241 14.39 -21.87 6.03
C GLN A 241 14.55 -20.35 6.12
N GLY A 242 15.51 -19.89 6.94
CA GLY A 242 15.82 -18.48 7.13
C GLY A 242 14.91 -17.76 8.12
N TRP A 243 14.10 -18.48 8.90
CA TRP A 243 13.28 -17.89 9.98
C TRP A 243 14.15 -17.04 10.93
N GLU A 244 15.41 -17.41 11.15
CA GLU A 244 16.36 -16.70 11.99
C GLU A 244 16.51 -15.24 11.58
N ARG A 245 16.36 -14.92 10.28
CA ARG A 245 16.49 -13.55 9.76
C ARG A 245 15.44 -12.58 10.31
N ASP A 246 14.28 -13.08 10.70
CA ASP A 246 13.23 -12.26 11.30
C ASP A 246 13.42 -12.10 12.82
N TRP A 247 14.22 -12.97 13.45
CA TRP A 247 14.33 -13.05 14.91
C TRP A 247 15.74 -12.78 15.45
N TYR A 248 16.76 -12.73 14.60
CA TYR A 248 18.18 -12.74 14.98
C TYR A 248 18.56 -11.65 15.98
N VAL A 249 17.89 -10.49 15.91
CA VAL A 249 18.16 -9.35 16.80
C VAL A 249 17.85 -9.68 18.27
N PHE A 250 16.97 -10.64 18.53
CA PHE A 250 16.61 -11.05 19.89
C PHE A 250 17.43 -12.25 20.40
N LEU A 251 18.09 -12.99 19.50
CA LEU A 251 18.84 -14.21 19.82
C LEU A 251 20.26 -13.93 20.35
N ASN A 252 20.75 -12.69 20.24
CA ASN A 252 22.10 -12.32 20.67
C ASN A 252 22.11 -10.99 21.44
N ASP A 253 22.68 -11.00 22.65
CA ASP A 253 22.76 -9.81 23.52
C ASP A 253 23.46 -8.62 22.89
N LYS A 254 24.49 -8.87 22.05
CA LYS A 254 25.23 -7.78 21.39
C LYS A 254 24.37 -6.94 20.45
N ARG A 255 23.29 -7.50 19.91
CA ARG A 255 22.41 -6.85 18.92
C ARG A 255 21.11 -6.33 19.53
N LYS A 256 20.81 -6.68 20.78
CA LYS A 256 19.62 -6.18 21.49
C LYS A 256 19.72 -4.72 21.86
N ILE A 257 20.92 -4.31 22.26
CA ILE A 257 21.24 -2.95 22.67
C ILE A 257 21.48 -2.18 21.40
N ASN A 258 20.52 -1.34 21.03
CA ASN A 258 20.75 -0.35 20.00
C ASN A 258 21.66 0.74 20.61
N PRO A 259 22.92 0.88 20.14
CA PRO A 259 23.83 1.87 20.68
C PRO A 259 23.30 3.31 20.51
N GLY A 260 22.47 3.57 19.50
CA GLY A 260 21.89 4.90 19.24
C GLY A 260 20.74 5.31 20.18
N ILE A 261 20.07 4.36 20.85
CA ILE A 261 18.93 4.66 21.75
C ILE A 261 19.35 4.62 23.23
N LEU A 262 20.32 3.77 23.58
CA LEU A 262 20.72 3.58 24.98
C LEU A 262 21.87 4.48 25.44
N ASP A 263 22.54 5.19 24.53
CA ASP A 263 23.62 6.10 24.90
C ASP A 263 23.17 7.56 25.09
N LEU A 264 21.89 7.91 24.87
CA LEU A 264 21.41 9.28 25.17
C LEU A 264 21.41 9.61 26.67
N GLN A 265 21.46 8.62 27.57
CA GLN A 265 21.64 8.89 29.01
C GLN A 265 23.13 8.97 29.39
N ALA A 266 23.98 8.14 28.76
CA ALA A 266 25.41 8.07 29.05
C ALA A 266 26.22 9.16 28.31
N LEU A 267 25.81 9.57 27.12
CA LEU A 267 26.34 10.74 26.40
C LEU A 267 26.00 12.08 27.08
N CYS A 268 25.08 12.05 28.05
CA CYS A 268 24.52 13.25 28.67
C CYS A 268 24.80 13.33 30.16
N ASN A 269 25.60 12.43 30.73
CA ASN A 269 25.80 12.35 32.19
C ASN A 269 24.47 12.40 32.98
N ASN A 270 23.40 11.79 32.45
CA ASN A 270 22.04 11.86 32.98
C ASN A 270 21.38 13.27 33.01
N ARG A 271 21.91 14.25 32.26
CA ARG A 271 21.38 15.60 32.10
C ARG A 271 21.21 15.92 30.62
N ILE A 272 19.96 16.05 30.17
CA ILE A 272 19.62 16.33 28.77
C ILE A 272 20.24 17.63 28.23
N GLU A 273 20.63 18.54 29.13
CA GLU A 273 21.27 19.82 28.85
C GLU A 273 22.72 19.68 28.34
N ASP A 274 23.38 18.55 28.62
CA ASP A 274 24.77 18.28 28.22
C ASP A 274 24.86 17.64 26.80
N LEU A 275 23.73 17.53 26.10
CA LEU A 275 23.62 16.84 24.81
C LEU A 275 24.06 17.75 23.66
N ASP A 276 25.33 17.60 23.25
CA ASP A 276 25.90 18.33 22.11
C ASP A 276 25.54 17.64 20.78
N TYR A 277 24.43 18.08 20.16
CA TYR A 277 23.95 17.56 18.87
C TYR A 277 24.90 17.86 17.69
N SER A 278 25.86 18.78 17.86
CA SER A 278 26.85 19.11 16.82
C SER A 278 28.03 18.14 16.75
N LYS A 279 28.34 17.45 17.85
CA LYS A 279 29.46 16.49 17.94
C LYS A 279 29.04 15.04 17.81
N THR A 280 27.75 14.75 17.89
CA THR A 280 27.25 13.39 17.68
C THR A 280 27.15 13.13 16.17
N LEU A 281 27.98 12.22 15.65
CA LEU A 281 27.85 11.64 14.28
C LEU A 281 26.39 11.23 13.96
N ILE A 282 25.63 10.94 15.02
CA ILE A 282 24.20 10.61 15.09
C ILE A 282 23.33 11.71 14.46
N GLY A 283 23.62 13.01 14.59
CA GLY A 283 22.74 14.08 14.08
C GLY A 283 22.65 14.13 12.56
N HIS A 284 23.78 13.98 11.87
CA HIS A 284 23.80 13.96 10.40
C HIS A 284 23.28 12.63 9.84
N GLN A 285 23.67 11.49 10.42
CA GLN A 285 23.15 10.17 10.05
C GLN A 285 21.64 10.08 10.34
N TRP A 286 21.15 10.72 11.39
CA TRP A 286 19.73 10.79 11.73
C TRP A 286 18.92 11.52 10.63
N LEU A 287 19.42 12.65 10.13
CA LEU A 287 18.75 13.35 9.05
C LEU A 287 18.76 12.51 7.75
N ASP A 288 19.86 11.82 7.46
CA ASP A 288 19.99 11.07 6.21
C ASP A 288 19.10 9.80 6.18
N GLU A 289 18.98 9.03 7.28
CA GLU A 289 18.04 7.88 7.27
C GLU A 289 16.57 8.28 7.52
N GLU A 290 16.26 9.44 8.12
CA GLU A 290 14.87 9.93 8.16
C GLU A 290 14.42 10.30 6.74
N PHE A 291 15.32 10.96 6.00
CA PHE A 291 15.10 11.24 4.59
C PHE A 291 14.92 9.96 3.79
N ALA A 292 15.78 8.96 3.97
CA ALA A 292 15.63 7.66 3.30
C ALA A 292 14.30 6.97 3.67
N TRP A 293 13.89 7.00 4.95
CA TRP A 293 12.60 6.48 5.38
C TRP A 293 11.43 7.24 4.76
N LYS A 294 11.46 8.59 4.73
CA LYS A 294 10.43 9.41 4.08
C LYS A 294 10.39 9.15 2.57
N GLN A 295 11.53 8.93 1.92
CA GLN A 295 11.59 8.53 0.53
C GLN A 295 10.97 7.14 0.31
N LEU A 296 11.24 6.19 1.20
CA LEU A 296 10.62 4.86 1.16
C LEU A 296 9.10 4.95 1.35
N MET A 297 8.62 5.78 2.29
CA MET A 297 7.19 6.03 2.50
C MET A 297 6.55 6.69 1.27
N ALA A 298 7.22 7.68 0.66
CA ALA A 298 6.78 8.30 -0.59
C ALA A 298 6.70 7.28 -1.75
N CYS A 299 7.70 6.40 -1.86
CA CYS A 299 7.73 5.32 -2.83
C CYS A 299 6.58 4.34 -2.61
N ASN A 300 6.33 3.93 -1.36
CA ASN A 300 5.22 3.04 -1.01
C ASN A 300 3.87 3.70 -1.26
N CYS A 301 3.71 4.98 -0.92
CA CYS A 301 2.50 5.76 -1.20
C CYS A 301 2.16 5.74 -2.70
N SER A 302 3.17 5.92 -3.56
CA SER A 302 2.99 5.91 -5.02
C SER A 302 2.56 4.56 -5.62
N LYS A 303 2.74 3.46 -4.87
CA LYS A 303 2.37 2.10 -5.29
C LYS A 303 0.98 1.68 -4.79
N MET A 304 0.35 2.50 -3.96
CA MET A 304 -0.94 2.19 -3.34
C MET A 304 -2.08 2.99 -3.98
N TYR A 305 -3.28 2.41 -3.90
CA TYR A 305 -4.52 3.11 -4.23
C TYR A 305 -5.28 3.39 -2.93
N PHE A 306 -5.75 4.62 -2.83
CA PHE A 306 -6.47 5.16 -1.69
C PHE A 306 -7.95 5.27 -2.04
N GLN A 307 -8.82 4.83 -1.14
CA GLN A 307 -10.24 5.15 -1.22
C GLN A 307 -10.41 6.64 -0.94
N ALA A 308 -10.96 7.35 -1.92
CA ALA A 308 -11.11 8.79 -1.86
C ALA A 308 -12.54 9.24 -2.20
N ARG A 309 -12.93 10.40 -1.69
CA ARG A 309 -14.10 11.16 -2.13
C ARG A 309 -13.68 12.58 -2.46
N MET A 310 -14.39 13.23 -3.38
CA MET A 310 -14.12 14.61 -3.77
C MET A 310 -15.35 15.47 -3.55
N LEU A 311 -15.14 16.68 -3.03
CA LEU A 311 -16.14 17.73 -2.90
C LEU A 311 -15.63 18.98 -3.60
N PRO A 312 -16.47 19.75 -4.31
CA PRO A 312 -16.08 21.08 -4.79
C PRO A 312 -15.52 21.93 -3.64
N PHE A 313 -14.36 22.53 -3.83
CA PHE A 313 -13.81 23.42 -2.82
C PHE A 313 -14.61 24.74 -2.83
N PRO A 314 -15.21 25.17 -1.71
CA PRO A 314 -16.06 26.37 -1.71
C PRO A 314 -15.32 27.62 -2.20
N GLY A 315 -15.93 28.37 -3.11
CA GLY A 315 -15.35 29.61 -3.66
C GLY A 315 -14.25 29.38 -4.70
N SER A 316 -13.97 28.13 -5.08
CA SER A 316 -13.00 27.80 -6.12
C SER A 316 -13.59 27.87 -7.53
N GLU A 317 -14.84 28.32 -7.70
CA GLU A 317 -15.45 28.40 -9.02
C GLU A 317 -14.68 29.39 -9.92
N TRP A 318 -14.51 29.02 -11.20
CA TRP A 318 -13.93 29.92 -12.19
C TRP A 318 -14.96 31.00 -12.56
N ILE A 319 -15.03 32.04 -11.73
CA ILE A 319 -15.95 33.16 -11.90
C ILE A 319 -15.53 33.96 -13.15
N PRO A 320 -16.44 34.16 -14.12
CA PRO A 320 -16.14 34.91 -15.34
C PRO A 320 -15.69 36.34 -15.04
N THR A 321 -14.58 36.76 -15.62
CA THR A 321 -14.07 38.15 -15.58
C THR A 321 -13.92 38.74 -16.98
N THR A 322 -13.81 40.06 -17.10
CA THR A 322 -13.61 40.72 -18.39
C THR A 322 -12.24 40.44 -19.02
N SER A 323 -11.23 40.05 -18.23
CA SER A 323 -9.90 39.69 -18.75
C SER A 323 -9.81 38.24 -19.22
N ASP A 324 -10.76 37.36 -18.86
CA ASP A 324 -10.70 35.94 -19.19
C ASP A 324 -10.60 35.70 -20.71
N MET A 325 -11.34 36.46 -21.51
CA MET A 325 -11.25 36.37 -22.97
C MET A 325 -9.87 36.74 -23.51
N ALA A 326 -9.20 37.71 -22.90
CA ALA A 326 -7.86 38.13 -23.31
C ALA A 326 -6.78 37.15 -22.81
N GLU A 327 -6.94 36.62 -21.60
CA GLU A 327 -5.96 35.75 -20.95
C GLU A 327 -6.08 34.30 -21.40
N TYR A 328 -7.29 33.75 -21.41
CA TYR A 328 -7.57 32.34 -21.70
C TYR A 328 -8.21 32.15 -23.08
N GLY A 329 -8.72 33.20 -23.72
CA GLY A 329 -9.46 33.08 -24.99
C GLY A 329 -10.90 32.62 -24.82
N MET A 330 -11.37 32.43 -23.59
CA MET A 330 -12.72 31.99 -23.26
C MET A 330 -13.17 32.65 -21.94
N ASN A 331 -14.48 32.78 -21.73
CA ASN A 331 -15.01 33.23 -20.45
C ASN A 331 -14.91 32.12 -19.39
N GLY A 332 -14.74 32.49 -18.12
CA GLY A 332 -14.87 31.56 -17.00
C GLY A 332 -16.19 30.79 -17.03
N THR A 333 -16.18 29.56 -16.54
CA THR A 333 -17.28 28.60 -16.72
C THR A 333 -18.12 28.38 -15.47
N ARG A 334 -17.79 29.06 -14.36
CA ARG A 334 -18.37 28.84 -13.02
C ARG A 334 -18.21 27.40 -12.50
N ARG A 335 -17.33 26.61 -13.11
CA ARG A 335 -16.98 25.26 -12.62
C ARG A 335 -15.92 25.37 -11.54
N PRO A 336 -15.90 24.47 -10.53
CA PRO A 336 -14.84 24.43 -9.53
C PRO A 336 -13.46 24.24 -10.17
N THR A 337 -12.46 25.01 -9.73
CA THR A 337 -11.06 24.85 -10.15
C THR A 337 -10.23 24.12 -9.11
N ALA A 338 -10.81 23.84 -7.93
CA ALA A 338 -10.20 23.03 -6.89
C ALA A 338 -11.28 22.18 -6.20
N TYR A 339 -10.85 21.08 -5.61
CA TYR A 339 -11.70 20.16 -4.87
C TYR A 339 -11.05 19.81 -3.53
N LEU A 340 -11.87 19.56 -2.52
CA LEU A 340 -11.46 18.90 -1.30
C LEU A 340 -11.53 17.38 -1.51
N MET A 341 -10.37 16.73 -1.57
CA MET A 341 -10.27 15.28 -1.59
C MET A 341 -10.11 14.73 -0.18
N ILE A 342 -10.94 13.76 0.18
CA ILE A 342 -10.95 13.09 1.48
C ILE A 342 -10.47 11.66 1.26
N VAL A 343 -9.50 11.21 2.04
CA VAL A 343 -8.87 9.90 1.93
C VAL A 343 -9.08 9.11 3.23
N ASN A 344 -9.55 7.87 3.12
CA ASN A 344 -9.76 7.01 4.28
C ASN A 344 -8.41 6.56 4.89
N LEU A 345 -8.24 6.74 6.21
CA LEU A 345 -7.00 6.40 6.91
C LEU A 345 -6.98 4.99 7.53
N ALA A 346 -8.09 4.24 7.51
CA ALA A 346 -8.24 3.00 8.27
C ALA A 346 -7.11 1.96 8.05
N TYR A 347 -6.39 2.02 6.92
CA TYR A 347 -5.34 1.05 6.57
C TYR A 347 -3.99 1.67 6.18
N VAL A 348 -3.83 3.00 6.21
CA VAL A 348 -2.75 3.67 5.45
C VAL A 348 -2.16 4.94 6.08
N ARG A 349 -2.33 5.13 7.40
CA ARG A 349 -1.87 6.35 8.12
C ARG A 349 -0.40 6.69 7.88
N GLU A 350 0.47 5.68 7.81
CA GLU A 350 1.93 5.84 7.80
C GLU A 350 2.52 6.28 6.45
N PHE A 351 1.77 6.11 5.35
CA PHE A 351 2.32 6.34 3.99
C PHE A 351 2.06 7.74 3.45
N LEU A 352 1.09 8.45 4.01
CA LEU A 352 0.64 9.74 3.48
C LEU A 352 1.62 10.88 3.80
N PRO A 353 1.79 11.86 2.91
CA PRO A 353 2.74 12.96 3.10
C PRO A 353 2.40 13.81 4.32
N GLU A 354 3.31 14.57 4.92
CA GLU A 354 2.99 15.45 6.06
C GLU A 354 1.99 16.56 5.68
N ILE A 355 1.29 17.14 6.67
CA ILE A 355 0.41 18.29 6.45
C ILE A 355 1.20 19.44 5.81
N GLY A 356 0.63 20.08 4.80
CA GLY A 356 1.26 21.15 4.02
C GLY A 356 2.14 20.66 2.88
N THR A 357 2.41 19.36 2.78
CA THR A 357 3.24 18.81 1.71
C THR A 357 2.46 18.78 0.39
N GLU A 358 3.09 19.32 -0.67
CA GLU A 358 2.61 19.20 -2.04
C GLU A 358 2.71 17.76 -2.55
N CYS A 359 1.69 17.32 -3.27
CA CYS A 359 1.62 16.01 -3.89
C CYS A 359 1.01 16.09 -5.29
N THR A 360 1.31 15.10 -6.10
CA THR A 360 0.70 14.82 -7.39
C THR A 360 -0.33 13.73 -7.19
N VAL A 361 -1.60 13.99 -7.50
CA VAL A 361 -2.69 13.04 -7.30
C VAL A 361 -3.21 12.57 -8.67
N TYR A 362 -3.40 11.27 -8.83
CA TYR A 362 -4.04 10.68 -10.01
C TYR A 362 -5.35 10.02 -9.58
N ILE A 363 -6.45 10.34 -10.25
CA ILE A 363 -7.78 9.80 -9.94
C ILE A 363 -8.29 9.15 -11.22
N ARG A 364 -8.42 7.82 -11.21
CA ARG A 364 -8.59 7.06 -12.46
C ARG A 364 -10.01 7.01 -12.97
N GLU A 365 -10.97 7.08 -12.06
CA GLU A 365 -12.40 6.91 -12.36
C GLU A 365 -13.08 8.22 -12.81
N LEU A 366 -12.44 9.38 -12.63
CA LEU A 366 -13.02 10.66 -13.02
C LEU A 366 -12.65 11.04 -14.44
N ALA A 367 -13.67 11.24 -15.27
CA ALA A 367 -13.47 11.78 -16.60
C ALA A 367 -13.01 13.25 -16.52
N GLN A 368 -11.98 13.57 -17.31
CA GLN A 368 -11.47 14.93 -17.48
C GLN A 368 -11.71 15.38 -18.92
N HIS A 369 -12.40 16.49 -19.11
CA HIS A 369 -12.71 17.05 -20.41
C HIS A 369 -11.98 18.36 -20.62
N GLY A 370 -11.35 18.50 -21.79
CA GLY A 370 -10.82 19.79 -22.24
C GLY A 370 -11.94 20.69 -22.76
N TYR A 371 -11.72 22.00 -22.67
CA TYR A 371 -12.55 22.97 -23.40
C TYR A 371 -12.22 22.96 -24.89
N THR A 372 -13.22 23.32 -25.68
CA THR A 372 -13.01 23.69 -27.08
C THR A 372 -12.00 24.83 -27.15
N MET A 373 -10.93 24.63 -27.92
CA MET A 373 -9.88 25.64 -28.06
C MET A 373 -10.49 26.90 -28.68
N PRO A 374 -10.24 28.09 -28.10
CA PRO A 374 -10.58 29.34 -28.76
C PRO A 374 -9.81 29.36 -30.06
N ARG A 375 -10.54 29.57 -31.17
CA ARG A 375 -10.09 29.46 -32.57
C ARG A 375 -8.56 29.35 -32.67
N PRO A 376 -7.99 28.15 -32.86
CA PRO A 376 -6.55 28.07 -33.04
C PRO A 376 -6.20 28.82 -34.32
N PRO A 377 -5.21 29.73 -34.30
CA PRO A 377 -4.64 30.29 -35.51
C PRO A 377 -3.68 29.25 -36.08
N LEU A 378 -4.16 28.03 -36.35
CA LEU A 378 -3.40 27.17 -37.25
C LEU A 378 -3.45 27.88 -38.59
N ALA A 379 -2.28 28.25 -39.10
CA ALA A 379 -2.20 28.85 -40.41
C ALA A 379 -2.86 27.90 -41.41
N ASP A 380 -3.55 28.44 -42.41
CA ASP A 380 -4.29 27.63 -43.39
C ASP A 380 -3.43 26.53 -44.03
N ILE A 381 -2.12 26.75 -44.11
CA ILE A 381 -1.13 25.79 -44.58
C ILE A 381 -0.99 24.55 -43.68
N GLU A 382 -1.12 24.70 -42.36
CA GLU A 382 -1.02 23.60 -41.38
C GLU A 382 -2.28 22.73 -41.42
N VAL A 383 -3.46 23.36 -41.49
CA VAL A 383 -4.74 22.67 -41.68
C VAL A 383 -4.71 21.85 -42.97
N ARG A 384 -4.24 22.44 -44.06
CA ARG A 384 -4.05 21.75 -45.35
C ARG A 384 -3.08 20.57 -45.26
N ARG A 385 -1.94 20.74 -44.59
CA ARG A 385 -0.95 19.67 -44.38
C ARG A 385 -1.54 18.50 -43.57
N LEU A 386 -2.31 18.79 -42.52
CA LEU A 386 -3.00 17.78 -41.71
C LEU A 386 -4.10 17.08 -42.51
N ALA A 387 -4.94 17.82 -43.23
CA ALA A 387 -5.98 17.26 -44.10
C ALA A 387 -5.40 16.32 -45.17
N SER A 388 -4.26 16.67 -45.77
CA SER A 388 -3.58 15.83 -46.76
C SER A 388 -3.01 14.55 -46.15
N ARG A 389 -2.46 14.64 -44.93
CA ARG A 389 -2.01 13.46 -44.19
C ARG A 389 -3.19 12.56 -43.83
N PHE A 390 -4.28 13.16 -43.35
CA PHE A 390 -5.48 12.43 -42.93
C PHE A 390 -6.17 11.74 -44.11
N GLN A 391 -6.28 12.40 -45.26
CA GLN A 391 -6.76 11.79 -46.49
C GLN A 391 -5.95 10.55 -46.87
N ARG A 392 -4.61 10.63 -46.82
CA ARG A 392 -3.74 9.47 -47.09
C ARG A 392 -4.00 8.32 -46.12
N THR A 393 -4.29 8.62 -44.86
CA THR A 393 -4.68 7.60 -43.87
C THR A 393 -6.00 6.93 -44.25
N LEU A 394 -7.03 7.70 -44.66
CA LEU A 394 -8.31 7.14 -45.10
C LEU A 394 -8.15 6.27 -46.36
N VAL A 395 -7.34 6.69 -47.33
CA VAL A 395 -7.03 5.88 -48.52
C VAL A 395 -6.34 4.56 -48.14
N ARG A 396 -5.40 4.60 -47.18
CA ARG A 396 -4.77 3.39 -46.64
C ARG A 396 -5.75 2.49 -45.92
N ALA A 397 -6.65 3.05 -45.11
CA ALA A 397 -7.69 2.29 -44.42
C ALA A 397 -8.61 1.55 -45.41
N GLU A 398 -8.96 2.18 -46.53
CA GLU A 398 -9.77 1.54 -47.60
C GLU A 398 -8.99 0.39 -48.25
N ALA A 399 -7.72 0.59 -48.61
CA ALA A 399 -6.87 -0.46 -49.17
C ALA A 399 -6.70 -1.64 -48.19
N TRP A 400 -6.57 -1.35 -46.89
CA TRP A 400 -6.50 -2.36 -45.84
C TRP A 400 -7.82 -3.11 -45.66
N ALA A 401 -8.95 -2.42 -45.77
CA ALA A 401 -10.28 -3.05 -45.70
C ALA A 401 -10.47 -4.04 -46.85
N ILE A 402 -10.08 -3.68 -48.07
CA ILE A 402 -10.10 -4.56 -49.25
C ILE A 402 -9.20 -5.77 -49.01
N ARG A 403 -7.96 -5.56 -48.55
CA ARG A 403 -7.02 -6.66 -48.27
C ARG A 403 -7.59 -7.62 -47.22
N ARG A 404 -8.07 -7.08 -46.09
CA ARG A 404 -8.65 -7.86 -44.99
C ARG A 404 -9.90 -8.64 -45.42
N PHE A 405 -10.68 -8.10 -46.35
CA PHE A 405 -11.80 -8.80 -46.96
C PHE A 405 -11.34 -10.03 -47.76
N TRP A 406 -10.31 -9.89 -48.60
CA TRP A 406 -9.76 -11.00 -49.37
C TRP A 406 -9.06 -12.06 -48.51
N ASP A 407 -8.35 -11.63 -47.46
CA ASP A 407 -7.68 -12.52 -46.50
C ASP A 407 -8.68 -13.46 -45.77
N ARG A 408 -9.98 -13.15 -45.79
CA ARG A 408 -11.05 -14.04 -45.28
C ARG A 408 -11.47 -15.15 -46.27
N GLY A 409 -10.77 -15.31 -47.40
CA GLY A 409 -11.03 -16.36 -48.38
C GLY A 409 -12.29 -16.14 -49.23
N ARG A 410 -12.76 -14.88 -49.34
CA ARG A 410 -13.89 -14.53 -50.20
C ARG A 410 -13.48 -14.57 -51.68
N THR A 411 -14.38 -14.98 -52.57
CA THR A 411 -14.11 -15.07 -54.02
C THR A 411 -14.71 -13.92 -54.82
N ARG A 412 -15.66 -13.17 -54.26
CA ARG A 412 -16.30 -12.01 -54.88
C ARG A 412 -16.34 -10.86 -53.89
N MET A 413 -15.98 -9.65 -54.33
CA MET A 413 -16.00 -8.46 -53.49
C MET A 413 -17.43 -8.11 -53.05
N ASN A 414 -17.64 -7.99 -51.75
CA ASN A 414 -18.87 -7.46 -51.17
C ASN A 414 -18.58 -6.04 -50.68
N GLU A 415 -19.08 -5.05 -51.42
CA GLU A 415 -18.82 -3.63 -51.16
C GLU A 415 -19.28 -3.17 -49.77
N GLU A 416 -20.38 -3.72 -49.26
CA GLU A 416 -20.89 -3.33 -47.94
C GLU A 416 -20.04 -3.92 -46.80
N GLU A 417 -19.50 -5.14 -46.99
CA GLU A 417 -18.55 -5.73 -46.03
C GLU A 417 -17.23 -4.94 -46.00
N VAL A 418 -16.68 -4.58 -47.16
CA VAL A 418 -15.47 -3.74 -47.27
C VAL A 418 -15.69 -2.38 -46.61
N LYS A 419 -16.85 -1.74 -46.87
CA LYS A 419 -17.23 -0.47 -46.26
C LYS A 419 -17.32 -0.55 -44.75
N GLN A 420 -17.88 -1.64 -44.20
CA GLN A 420 -17.96 -1.84 -42.76
C GLN A 420 -16.57 -1.99 -42.13
N ILE A 421 -15.69 -2.81 -42.74
CA ILE A 421 -14.30 -2.97 -42.30
C ILE A 421 -13.54 -1.63 -42.37
N PHE A 422 -13.76 -0.84 -43.42
CA PHE A 422 -13.18 0.51 -43.53
C PHE A 422 -13.62 1.40 -42.36
N ILE A 423 -14.91 1.45 -42.04
CA ILE A 423 -15.44 2.30 -40.97
C ILE A 423 -14.77 1.94 -39.63
N GLU A 424 -14.61 0.66 -39.33
CA GLU A 424 -13.95 0.18 -38.11
C GLU A 424 -12.48 0.59 -38.04
N ILE A 425 -11.73 0.43 -39.13
CA ILE A 425 -10.30 0.81 -39.20
C ILE A 425 -10.15 2.33 -39.11
N ALA A 426 -10.90 3.07 -39.93
CA ALA A 426 -10.80 4.53 -40.01
C ALA A 426 -11.28 5.22 -38.72
N ALA A 427 -12.25 4.65 -38.01
CA ALA A 427 -12.73 5.20 -36.74
C ALA A 427 -11.63 5.33 -35.69
N VAL A 428 -10.62 4.46 -35.70
CA VAL A 428 -9.46 4.57 -34.79
C VAL A 428 -8.71 5.88 -35.00
N ASP A 429 -8.37 6.20 -36.26
CA ASP A 429 -7.65 7.42 -36.62
C ASP A 429 -8.52 8.67 -36.50
N VAL A 430 -9.79 8.58 -36.92
CA VAL A 430 -10.79 9.66 -36.81
C VAL A 430 -11.02 10.03 -35.35
N SER A 431 -11.03 9.05 -34.44
CA SER A 431 -11.24 9.29 -33.01
C SER A 431 -10.20 10.22 -32.40
N LEU A 432 -9.00 10.35 -32.99
CA LEU A 432 -7.96 11.27 -32.49
C LEU A 432 -8.37 12.74 -32.58
N PHE A 433 -9.36 13.04 -33.41
CA PHE A 433 -9.86 14.40 -33.69
C PHE A 433 -11.25 14.66 -33.08
N LEU A 434 -11.83 13.71 -32.33
CA LEU A 434 -13.16 13.82 -31.72
C LEU A 434 -13.06 13.87 -30.18
N PRO A 435 -14.09 14.42 -29.49
CA PRO A 435 -14.20 14.34 -28.03
C PRO A 435 -14.15 12.90 -27.52
N MET A 436 -13.82 12.71 -26.24
CA MET A 436 -13.95 11.39 -25.60
C MET A 436 -15.39 10.90 -25.72
N PRO A 437 -15.62 9.62 -26.10
CA PRO A 437 -16.95 9.05 -26.01
C PRO A 437 -17.40 9.12 -24.55
N SER A 438 -18.68 9.47 -24.35
CA SER A 438 -19.30 9.38 -23.02
C SER A 438 -19.14 7.96 -22.47
N ALA A 439 -19.22 7.79 -21.15
CA ALA A 439 -19.35 6.46 -20.55
C ALA A 439 -20.50 5.63 -21.21
N ASP A 440 -21.50 6.32 -21.76
CA ASP A 440 -22.65 5.74 -22.46
C ASP A 440 -22.41 5.45 -23.95
N ASP A 441 -21.24 5.78 -24.52
CA ASP A 441 -20.87 5.46 -25.92
C ASP A 441 -19.67 4.49 -26.00
N PRO A 442 -19.79 3.26 -25.47
CA PRO A 442 -18.69 2.29 -25.44
C PRO A 442 -18.24 1.85 -26.85
N HIS A 443 -19.06 2.10 -27.87
CA HIS A 443 -18.78 1.74 -29.26
C HIS A 443 -18.19 2.88 -30.08
N ASN A 444 -17.97 4.05 -29.48
CA ASN A 444 -17.40 5.21 -30.15
C ASN A 444 -18.19 5.59 -31.42
N THR A 445 -19.51 5.62 -31.27
CA THR A 445 -20.50 5.82 -32.33
C THR A 445 -20.24 7.10 -33.12
N ALA A 446 -19.81 8.17 -32.44
CA ALA A 446 -19.44 9.43 -33.09
C ALA A 446 -18.26 9.25 -34.08
N ALA A 447 -17.23 8.47 -33.72
CA ALA A 447 -16.11 8.19 -34.60
C ALA A 447 -16.50 7.30 -35.78
N LEU A 448 -17.39 6.33 -35.56
CA LEU A 448 -17.94 5.49 -36.64
C LEU A 448 -18.74 6.33 -37.64
N GLN A 449 -19.59 7.24 -37.16
CA GLN A 449 -20.35 8.15 -38.03
C GLN A 449 -19.44 9.12 -38.80
N ALA A 450 -18.43 9.68 -38.12
CA ALA A 450 -17.46 10.56 -38.77
C ALA A 450 -16.64 9.80 -39.83
N ALA A 451 -16.14 8.60 -39.54
CA ALA A 451 -15.44 7.74 -40.49
C ALA A 451 -16.31 7.45 -41.72
N LYS A 452 -17.59 7.09 -41.51
CA LYS A 452 -18.56 6.88 -42.59
C LYS A 452 -18.74 8.13 -43.46
N SER A 453 -18.86 9.30 -42.84
CA SER A 453 -19.03 10.58 -43.56
C SER A 453 -17.78 10.99 -44.34
N LEU A 454 -16.59 10.62 -43.87
CA LEU A 454 -15.30 10.99 -44.43
C LEU A 454 -14.78 10.03 -45.50
N ARG A 455 -15.41 8.85 -45.65
CA ARG A 455 -15.12 7.93 -46.76
C ARG A 455 -15.26 8.66 -48.10
N LYS A 456 -14.39 8.31 -49.05
CA LYS A 456 -14.46 8.81 -50.42
C LYS A 456 -15.76 8.36 -51.07
N ARG A 457 -16.48 9.27 -51.72
CA ARG A 457 -17.76 8.98 -52.39
C ARG A 457 -17.52 8.42 -53.79
N GLU A 458 -18.52 7.71 -54.32
CA GLU A 458 -18.49 7.26 -55.71
C GLU A 458 -18.44 8.48 -56.66
N GLY A 459 -17.53 8.45 -57.63
CA GLY A 459 -17.30 9.56 -58.55
C GLY A 459 -16.54 10.76 -57.98
N GLU A 460 -16.22 10.79 -56.69
CA GLU A 460 -15.37 11.82 -56.09
C GLU A 460 -13.92 11.58 -56.52
N ASP A 461 -13.19 12.60 -56.99
CA ASP A 461 -11.76 12.47 -57.23
C ASP A 461 -10.94 12.71 -55.93
N ASN A 462 -9.62 12.65 -56.01
CA ASN A 462 -8.80 12.87 -54.81
C ASN A 462 -8.77 14.35 -54.38
N ASP A 463 -8.91 15.30 -55.30
CA ASP A 463 -8.86 16.72 -54.97
C ASP A 463 -10.16 17.18 -54.29
N ASP A 464 -11.30 16.68 -54.76
CA ASP A 464 -12.61 16.94 -54.16
C ASP A 464 -12.74 16.26 -52.79
N HIS A 465 -12.24 15.02 -52.64
CA HIS A 465 -12.17 14.36 -51.34
C HIS A 465 -11.31 15.16 -50.35
N TYR A 466 -10.16 15.65 -50.80
CA TYR A 466 -9.29 16.50 -50.00
C TYR A 466 -9.96 17.82 -49.59
N ARG A 467 -10.60 18.52 -50.55
CA ARG A 467 -11.34 19.77 -50.29
C ARG A 467 -12.45 19.59 -49.26
N ARG A 468 -13.11 18.44 -49.23
CA ARG A 468 -14.15 18.10 -48.24
C ARG A 468 -13.58 17.78 -46.86
N ILE A 469 -12.38 17.19 -46.79
CA ILE A 469 -11.71 16.89 -45.52
C ILE A 469 -11.22 18.17 -44.81
N ILE A 470 -10.76 19.19 -45.55
CA ILE A 470 -10.25 20.45 -44.98
C ILE A 470 -11.20 21.09 -43.95
N PRO A 471 -12.47 21.40 -44.28
CA PRO A 471 -13.37 22.03 -43.32
C PRO A 471 -13.68 21.12 -42.12
N TRP A 472 -13.73 19.79 -42.33
CA TRP A 472 -13.91 18.84 -41.23
C TRP A 472 -12.72 18.84 -40.29
N VAL A 473 -11.49 18.75 -40.80
CA VAL A 473 -10.26 18.81 -39.98
C VAL A 473 -10.17 20.15 -39.27
N ARG A 474 -10.51 21.25 -39.95
CA ARG A 474 -10.55 22.58 -39.34
C ARG A 474 -11.52 22.65 -38.15
N GLU A 475 -12.69 22.03 -38.26
CA GLU A 475 -13.66 21.98 -37.17
C GLU A 475 -13.21 21.05 -36.05
N ALA A 476 -12.71 19.88 -36.41
CA ALA A 476 -12.25 18.88 -35.46
C ALA A 476 -11.03 19.36 -34.65
N LEU A 477 -10.15 20.17 -35.26
CA LEU A 477 -9.05 20.86 -34.59
C LEU A 477 -9.48 22.00 -33.66
N ARG A 478 -10.78 22.38 -33.63
CA ARG A 478 -11.29 23.27 -32.56
C ARG A 478 -11.50 22.50 -31.26
N VAL A 479 -11.74 21.20 -31.35
CA VAL A 479 -11.85 20.35 -30.18
C VAL A 479 -10.43 20.05 -29.70
N ALA A 480 -10.15 20.33 -28.43
CA ALA A 480 -8.86 20.01 -27.85
C ALA A 480 -8.53 18.52 -28.05
N PRO A 481 -7.31 18.19 -28.49
CA PRO A 481 -6.91 16.80 -28.61
C PRO A 481 -7.08 16.07 -27.28
N LYS A 482 -7.36 14.77 -27.37
CA LYS A 482 -7.40 13.86 -26.22
C LYS A 482 -6.14 14.03 -25.37
N THR A 483 -6.27 14.47 -24.12
CA THR A 483 -5.26 14.11 -23.11
C THR A 483 -5.47 12.63 -22.81
N ARG A 484 -4.67 11.75 -23.46
CA ARG A 484 -4.72 10.29 -23.28
C ARG A 484 -4.40 9.81 -21.87
N TYR A 485 -4.16 10.74 -20.94
CA TYR A 485 -3.75 10.50 -19.57
C TYR A 485 -4.68 11.28 -18.66
N ASN A 486 -5.07 10.68 -17.53
CA ASN A 486 -5.61 11.43 -16.40
C ASN A 486 -4.52 12.43 -16.00
N GLU A 487 -4.70 13.69 -16.41
CA GLU A 487 -3.77 14.74 -16.06
C GLU A 487 -3.71 14.79 -14.53
N PRO A 488 -2.50 14.77 -13.95
CA PRO A 488 -2.39 14.75 -12.50
C PRO A 488 -2.95 16.05 -11.92
N TYR A 489 -3.66 15.91 -10.81
CA TYR A 489 -4.04 17.02 -9.96
C TYR A 489 -2.84 17.43 -9.12
N THR A 490 -2.70 18.73 -8.88
CA THR A 490 -1.76 19.23 -7.87
C THR A 490 -2.49 19.28 -6.55
N GLY A 491 -2.01 18.54 -5.55
CA GLY A 491 -2.62 18.41 -4.24
C GLY A 491 -1.75 18.98 -3.12
N ILE A 492 -2.36 19.40 -2.02
CA ILE A 492 -1.68 19.74 -0.76
C ILE A 492 -2.43 19.08 0.39
N ARG A 493 -1.72 18.37 1.27
CA ARG A 493 -2.36 17.77 2.46
C ARG A 493 -2.77 18.86 3.46
N LEU A 494 -3.99 18.81 3.94
CA LEU A 494 -4.54 19.75 4.91
C LEU A 494 -4.60 19.13 6.31
N SER A 495 -4.60 19.97 7.34
CA SER A 495 -5.01 19.58 8.68
C SER A 495 -6.52 19.37 8.73
N LEU A 496 -6.98 18.52 9.67
CA LEU A 496 -8.39 18.51 10.03
C LEU A 496 -8.73 19.85 10.71
N PRO A 497 -9.92 20.42 10.46
CA PRO A 497 -10.36 21.62 11.15
C PRO A 497 -10.40 21.42 12.67
N PRO A 498 -10.16 22.47 13.48
CA PRO A 498 -10.28 22.38 14.94
C PRO A 498 -11.65 21.86 15.37
N GLY A 499 -11.67 20.93 16.33
CA GLY A 499 -12.90 20.31 16.85
C GLY A 499 -13.47 19.17 15.98
N VAL A 500 -12.85 18.89 14.83
CA VAL A 500 -13.21 17.74 13.98
C VAL A 500 -12.22 16.60 14.22
N SER A 501 -12.75 15.43 14.54
CA SER A 501 -11.95 14.21 14.74
C SER A 501 -12.51 13.12 13.85
N ALA A 502 -11.79 12.80 12.77
CA ALA A 502 -12.20 11.79 11.81
C ALA A 502 -10.98 10.96 11.37
N ASP A 503 -11.22 9.70 11.03
CA ASP A 503 -10.18 8.76 10.58
C ASP A 503 -9.90 8.94 9.08
N VAL A 504 -9.65 10.18 8.67
CA VAL A 504 -9.50 10.60 7.27
C VAL A 504 -8.37 11.63 7.11
N ALA A 505 -7.74 11.67 5.94
CA ALA A 505 -6.85 12.75 5.53
C ALA A 505 -7.56 13.65 4.52
N LEU A 506 -7.32 14.96 4.62
CA LEU A 506 -7.86 15.96 3.72
C LEU A 506 -6.76 16.47 2.78
N PHE A 507 -7.13 16.71 1.53
CA PHE A 507 -6.26 17.30 0.51
C PHE A 507 -7.02 18.38 -0.24
N SER A 508 -6.41 19.55 -0.44
CA SER A 508 -6.86 20.50 -1.47
C SER A 508 -6.25 20.05 -2.78
N VAL A 509 -7.05 19.70 -3.78
CA VAL A 509 -6.56 19.26 -5.10
C VAL A 509 -7.03 20.24 -6.18
N ASP A 510 -6.07 20.85 -6.86
CA ASP A 510 -6.29 21.75 -7.98
C ASP A 510 -6.56 20.94 -9.25
N VAL A 511 -7.54 21.42 -10.01
CA VAL A 511 -7.91 20.84 -11.30
C VAL A 511 -6.76 21.01 -12.29
N PRO A 512 -6.38 19.96 -13.03
CA PRO A 512 -5.31 20.05 -14.01
C PRO A 512 -5.62 21.11 -15.07
N ARG A 513 -4.57 21.78 -15.56
CA ARG A 513 -4.67 22.75 -16.64
C ARG A 513 -4.56 22.03 -17.99
N GLN A 514 -5.38 22.43 -18.97
CA GLN A 514 -5.37 21.84 -20.29
C GLN A 514 -4.03 22.09 -21.01
N ARG A 515 -3.28 21.04 -21.33
CA ARG A 515 -1.93 21.16 -21.91
C ARG A 515 -1.93 21.78 -23.32
N ASP A 516 -2.87 21.32 -24.13
CA ASP A 516 -3.04 21.74 -25.52
C ASP A 516 -3.93 22.99 -25.57
N TRP A 517 -3.28 24.14 -25.42
CA TRP A 517 -3.90 25.47 -25.50
C TRP A 517 -3.04 26.40 -26.38
N PRO A 518 -3.64 27.40 -27.08
CA PRO A 518 -2.88 28.29 -27.95
C PRO A 518 -1.74 29.02 -27.23
N ARG A 519 -0.59 29.15 -27.92
CA ARG A 519 0.56 29.89 -27.38
C ARG A 519 0.19 31.36 -27.16
N GLY A 520 0.63 31.91 -26.03
CA GLY A 520 0.31 33.29 -25.62
C GLY A 520 -0.95 33.43 -24.76
N LEU A 521 -1.78 32.38 -24.68
CA LEU A 521 -2.90 32.31 -23.74
C LEU A 521 -2.53 31.45 -22.52
N LYS A 522 -3.10 31.79 -21.36
CA LYS A 522 -3.06 30.95 -20.17
C LYS A 522 -3.91 29.70 -20.40
N LYS A 523 -3.45 28.57 -19.88
CA LYS A 523 -4.14 27.28 -19.98
C LYS A 523 -5.32 27.26 -19.00
N PRO A 524 -6.56 27.01 -19.47
CA PRO A 524 -7.71 26.94 -18.59
C PRO A 524 -7.69 25.66 -17.74
N PRO A 525 -8.37 25.65 -16.59
CA PRO A 525 -8.57 24.43 -15.79
C PRO A 525 -9.53 23.48 -16.51
N MET A 526 -9.26 22.18 -16.54
CA MET A 526 -10.12 21.20 -17.23
C MET A 526 -11.51 21.07 -16.57
N VAL A 527 -12.47 20.45 -17.25
CA VAL A 527 -13.76 20.09 -16.66
C VAL A 527 -13.63 18.68 -16.09
N ILE A 528 -14.08 18.47 -14.85
CA ILE A 528 -14.03 17.17 -14.17
C ILE A 528 -15.44 16.71 -13.85
N ASP A 529 -15.77 15.48 -14.20
CA ASP A 529 -17.08 14.87 -13.95
C ASP A 529 -17.14 14.26 -12.54
N VAL A 530 -17.10 15.12 -11.52
CA VAL A 530 -17.29 14.69 -10.13
C VAL A 530 -18.77 14.44 -9.87
N PRO A 531 -19.16 13.33 -9.20
CA PRO A 531 -20.54 13.09 -8.80
C PRO A 531 -21.13 14.27 -8.03
N ASP A 532 -22.38 14.65 -8.34
CA ASP A 532 -23.09 15.70 -7.62
C ASP A 532 -23.37 15.24 -6.18
N ILE A 533 -22.73 15.90 -5.22
CA ILE A 533 -22.92 15.63 -3.79
C ILE A 533 -23.73 16.80 -3.20
N PRO A 534 -24.80 16.53 -2.42
CA PRO A 534 -25.55 17.59 -1.78
C PRO A 534 -24.67 18.43 -0.84
N PRO A 535 -25.02 19.71 -0.62
CA PRO A 535 -24.25 20.60 0.26
C PRO A 535 -24.06 19.98 1.65
N VAL A 536 -22.81 19.94 2.09
CA VAL A 536 -22.46 19.39 3.41
C VAL A 536 -22.83 20.40 4.49
N THR A 537 -23.90 20.12 5.24
CA THR A 537 -24.35 20.97 6.36
C THR A 537 -23.69 20.62 7.69
N ASN A 538 -23.21 19.40 7.85
CA ASN A 538 -22.48 18.92 9.03
C ASN A 538 -21.22 18.18 8.59
N LEU A 539 -20.06 18.86 8.71
CA LEU A 539 -18.78 18.32 8.25
C LEU A 539 -18.38 17.05 9.02
N GLN A 540 -18.51 17.03 10.36
CA GLN A 540 -18.14 15.86 11.17
C GLN A 540 -18.97 14.64 10.78
N GLY A 541 -20.30 14.77 10.75
CA GLY A 541 -21.19 13.67 10.37
C GLY A 541 -20.97 13.21 8.93
N PHE A 542 -20.61 14.12 8.03
CA PHE A 542 -20.22 13.77 6.67
C PHE A 542 -18.91 12.98 6.64
N LEU A 543 -17.85 13.41 7.33
CA LEU A 543 -16.57 12.70 7.36
C LEU A 543 -16.69 11.31 8.00
N ASP A 544 -17.52 11.17 9.04
CA ASP A 544 -17.77 9.89 9.71
C ASP A 544 -18.48 8.87 8.80
N THR A 545 -19.24 9.35 7.81
CA THR A 545 -20.01 8.54 6.88
C THR A 545 -19.48 8.59 5.44
N ALA A 546 -18.36 9.29 5.22
CA ALA A 546 -17.82 9.59 3.89
C ALA A 546 -17.41 8.34 3.10
N PHE A 547 -17.33 7.17 3.71
CA PHE A 547 -16.99 5.92 3.02
C PHE A 547 -18.05 4.82 3.22
N ALA A 548 -19.25 5.20 3.67
CA ALA A 548 -20.33 4.24 3.90
C ALA A 548 -20.99 3.73 2.60
N ASP A 549 -21.15 4.58 1.58
CA ASP A 549 -21.62 4.16 0.24
C ASP A 549 -20.43 3.95 -0.70
N SER A 550 -20.23 2.70 -1.14
CA SER A 550 -19.14 2.32 -2.02
C SER A 550 -19.25 2.87 -3.44
N ARG A 551 -20.44 3.32 -3.88
CA ARG A 551 -20.66 3.82 -5.25
C ARG A 551 -19.99 5.17 -5.51
N ASP A 552 -19.80 5.97 -4.47
CA ASP A 552 -19.17 7.30 -4.58
C ASP A 552 -17.67 7.27 -4.22
N VAL A 553 -17.10 6.08 -4.00
CA VAL A 553 -15.69 5.94 -3.61
C VAL A 553 -14.82 5.83 -4.87
N LEU A 554 -13.93 6.81 -5.01
CA LEU A 554 -12.94 6.89 -6.07
C LEU A 554 -11.64 6.20 -5.65
N ARG A 555 -10.79 5.80 -6.61
CA ARG A 555 -9.43 5.34 -6.32
C ARG A 555 -8.44 6.44 -6.70
N ALA A 556 -7.82 7.01 -5.68
CA ALA A 556 -6.76 7.98 -5.84
C ALA A 556 -5.39 7.29 -5.69
N GLU A 557 -4.43 7.68 -6.52
CA GLU A 557 -3.02 7.35 -6.38
C GLU A 557 -2.31 8.65 -6.02
N ILE A 558 -1.60 8.68 -4.90
CA ILE A 558 -0.94 9.88 -4.37
C ILE A 558 0.57 9.69 -4.50
N ARG A 559 1.23 10.66 -5.13
CA ARG A 559 2.69 10.69 -5.25
C ARG A 559 3.17 11.99 -4.64
N TYR A 560 4.17 11.94 -3.79
CA TYR A 560 4.83 13.14 -3.31
C TYR A 560 6.33 12.96 -3.40
N SER A 561 7.04 14.07 -3.50
CA SER A 561 8.49 14.10 -3.42
C SER A 561 8.85 14.66 -2.07
N VAL A 562 9.77 13.98 -1.38
CA VAL A 562 10.48 14.56 -0.25
C VAL A 562 11.52 15.51 -0.86
N LYS A 563 11.11 16.75 -1.21
CA LYS A 563 11.95 17.74 -1.90
C LYS A 563 13.15 18.19 -1.03
N GLU A 564 14.13 18.76 -1.73
CA GLU A 564 15.50 19.16 -1.33
C GLU A 564 15.64 20.12 -0.13
N ASP A 565 14.54 20.72 0.37
CA ASP A 565 14.53 21.51 1.61
C ASP A 565 14.91 20.70 2.85
N TRP A 566 15.07 19.39 2.73
CA TRP A 566 15.74 18.59 3.75
C TRP A 566 17.16 19.11 4.05
N LEU A 567 17.88 19.61 3.04
CA LEU A 567 19.20 20.23 3.23
C LEU A 567 19.10 21.58 3.92
N ALA A 568 18.09 22.40 3.57
CA ALA A 568 17.81 23.67 4.25
C ALA A 568 17.39 23.45 5.72
N LYS A 569 16.54 22.45 5.98
CA LYS A 569 16.19 21.99 7.33
C LYS A 569 17.38 21.40 8.07
N LYS A 570 18.31 20.71 7.39
CA LYS A 570 19.57 20.21 8.00
C LYS A 570 20.45 21.38 8.47
N SER A 571 20.50 22.49 7.72
CA SER A 571 21.23 23.70 8.12
C SER A 571 20.51 24.56 9.17
N GLU A 572 19.18 24.55 9.25
CA GLU A 572 18.41 25.35 10.22
C GLU A 572 18.12 24.60 11.53
N ALA A 573 17.84 23.30 11.47
CA ALA A 573 17.48 22.50 12.63
C ALA A 573 18.66 22.29 13.59
N ILE A 574 19.89 22.18 13.08
CA ILE A 574 21.08 21.99 13.92
C ILE A 574 21.34 23.23 14.82
N PRO A 575 21.35 24.48 14.31
CA PRO A 575 21.42 25.68 15.15
C PRO A 575 20.23 25.85 16.09
N VAL A 576 18.99 25.58 15.63
CA VAL A 576 17.79 25.69 16.48
C VAL A 576 17.83 24.68 17.63
N MET A 577 18.26 23.44 17.40
CA MET A 577 18.44 22.43 18.45
C MET A 577 19.62 22.74 19.38
N ASN A 578 20.67 23.41 18.87
CA ASN A 578 21.84 23.79 19.67
C ASN A 578 21.67 25.11 20.44
N HIS A 579 20.67 25.94 20.12
CA HIS A 579 20.47 27.29 20.69
C HIS A 579 19.05 27.51 21.23
N ILE A 580 18.39 26.44 21.71
CA ILE A 580 17.17 26.60 22.50
C ILE A 580 17.56 27.30 23.80
N ASP A 581 17.32 28.61 23.89
CA ASP A 581 17.36 29.32 25.16
C ASP A 581 16.34 28.64 26.10
N ILE A 582 16.85 28.15 27.24
CA ILE A 582 16.09 27.42 28.25
C ILE A 582 14.91 28.27 28.77
N ASN A 583 14.91 29.58 28.49
CA ASN A 583 13.88 30.54 28.88
C ASN A 583 12.86 30.88 27.77
N THR A 584 12.87 30.26 26.60
CA THR A 584 11.83 30.51 25.58
C THR A 584 10.47 29.89 25.96
N LYS A 585 9.38 30.44 25.41
CA LYS A 585 8.00 29.99 25.70
C LYS A 585 7.74 28.55 25.28
N GLU A 586 8.48 28.07 24.29
CA GLU A 586 8.43 26.72 23.74
C GLU A 586 9.04 25.70 24.73
N THR A 587 10.14 26.06 25.40
CA THR A 587 10.73 25.27 26.49
C THR A 587 9.84 25.29 27.73
N ALA A 588 9.17 26.40 28.01
CA ALA A 588 8.17 26.49 29.08
C ALA A 588 6.94 25.60 28.81
N TRP A 589 6.54 25.42 27.55
CA TRP A 589 5.48 24.48 27.17
C TRP A 589 5.91 23.01 27.35
N TRP A 590 7.16 22.68 27.01
CA TRP A 590 7.72 21.33 27.22
C TRP A 590 7.93 21.00 28.71
N ILE A 591 8.47 21.93 29.50
CA ILE A 591 8.59 21.82 30.97
C ILE A 591 7.21 21.77 31.63
N SER A 592 6.22 22.50 31.10
CA SER A 592 4.82 22.42 31.54
C SER A 592 4.25 21.01 31.32
N MET A 593 4.50 20.39 30.17
CA MET A 593 4.07 19.01 29.87
C MET A 593 4.72 17.99 30.81
N VAL A 594 5.99 18.19 31.19
CA VAL A 594 6.71 17.30 32.13
C VAL A 594 6.26 17.51 33.58
N LYS A 595 6.10 18.75 34.04
CA LYS A 595 5.61 19.05 35.41
C LYS A 595 4.15 18.66 35.63
N SER A 596 3.33 18.66 34.58
CA SER A 596 1.94 18.16 34.64
C SER A 596 1.88 16.65 34.91
N SER A 597 2.96 15.92 34.62
CA SER A 597 3.04 14.47 34.87
C SER A 597 3.51 14.12 36.29
N GLU A 598 4.11 15.07 37.03
CA GLU A 598 4.53 14.88 38.42
C GLU A 598 3.47 15.34 39.44
N LEU A 599 2.53 16.21 39.04
CA LEU A 599 1.36 16.62 39.85
C LEU A 599 0.22 15.59 39.89
N ALA A 600 0.39 14.42 39.27
CA ALA A 600 -0.55 13.29 39.34
C ALA A 600 -0.10 12.20 40.33
N LYS A 601 0.87 12.52 41.22
CA LYS A 601 1.43 11.59 42.22
C LYS A 601 1.36 12.10 43.67
N ASP A 602 0.50 13.06 43.96
CA ASP A 602 -0.01 13.32 45.32
C ASP A 602 -1.53 13.18 45.36
#